data_AF-A0AAW7V418-F1
#
_entry.id   AF-A0AAW7V418-F1
#
_cell.length_a   1.000
_cell.length_b   1.000
_cell.length_c   1.000
_cell.angle_alpha   90.00
_cell.angle_beta   90.00
_cell.angle_gamma   90.00
#
_symmetry.space_group_name_H-M   'P 1'
#
loop_
_entity.id
_entity.type
_entity.pdbx_description
1 polymer ?
#
loop_
_entity_poly.entity_id
_entity_poly.type
_entity_poly.pdbx_seq_one_letter_code
_entity_poly.pdbx_strand_id
1 'polypeptide(L)'
;MGNLNETEKWEENIYQLETSDPVLGGADGISNRAPRQLANRTKWLKKKTEEAAQSLAEHVRSRNHPDATLTAKGFTQLSSATNSTSETLAATPKAVKAAYDLAAGKAPVSHTHPWSQITGVPAASLTAKGTVQLSSATDSQSETEAATPKAVKAAYDLAAGKAPVSHTHPWSQITGVPAASLTAKGTVQLSSDTNSTSETLAATPKAVKAAYDLAAGKAPVSHTHPWSQITGVPAASLTAKGTVQLSSATDSQSETEAATPKAVK
;
A
#
# COMPACT_ATOMS: atom_id res chain seq x y z
N MET A 1 -57.19 13.86 106.12
CA MET A 1 -56.41 12.61 106.29
C MET A 1 -55.07 12.80 105.60
N GLY A 2 -53.96 12.49 106.26
CA GLY A 2 -52.62 12.62 105.68
C GLY A 2 -52.29 11.42 104.81
N ASN A 3 -51.85 11.66 103.57
CA ASN A 3 -51.37 10.60 102.67
C ASN A 3 -49.91 10.27 102.99
N LEU A 4 -49.51 9.01 102.83
CA LEU A 4 -48.09 8.63 102.86
C LEU A 4 -47.41 9.20 101.62
N ASN A 5 -46.29 9.92 101.82
CA ASN A 5 -45.51 10.45 100.72
C ASN A 5 -44.53 9.37 100.24
N GLU A 6 -44.77 8.83 99.05
CA GLU A 6 -43.95 7.77 98.46
C GLU A 6 -42.75 8.36 97.73
N THR A 7 -41.56 7.86 98.02
CA THR A 7 -40.33 8.18 97.28
C THR A 7 -39.92 7.00 96.41
N GLU A 8 -39.38 7.31 95.23
CA GLU A 8 -38.86 6.28 94.33
C GLU A 8 -37.50 5.81 94.83
N LYS A 9 -37.53 4.92 95.81
CA LYS A 9 -36.32 4.38 96.43
C LYS A 9 -36.49 2.89 96.67
N TRP A 10 -35.49 2.12 96.27
CA TRP A 10 -35.39 0.74 96.71
C TRP A 10 -34.93 0.72 98.18
N GLU A 11 -35.82 0.33 99.08
CA GLU A 11 -35.48 0.07 100.46
C GLU A 11 -34.92 -1.35 100.57
N GLU A 12 -33.67 -1.48 100.98
CA GLU A 12 -32.97 -2.77 101.07
C GLU A 12 -33.63 -3.70 102.09
N ASN A 13 -34.14 -3.15 103.19
CA ASN A 13 -34.86 -3.85 104.24
C ASN A 13 -36.17 -3.15 104.58
N ILE A 14 -37.16 -3.92 105.05
CA ILE A 14 -38.42 -3.39 105.59
C ILE A 14 -38.33 -3.52 107.11
N TYR A 15 -38.57 -2.43 107.82
CA TYR A 15 -38.56 -2.39 109.27
C TYR A 15 -39.65 -3.31 109.82
N GLN A 16 -39.26 -4.20 110.74
CA GLN A 16 -40.21 -5.00 111.50
C GLN A 16 -40.52 -4.24 112.78
N LEU A 17 -41.81 -4.04 113.05
CA LEU A 17 -42.23 -3.44 114.32
C LEU A 17 -41.82 -4.37 115.47
N GLU A 18 -41.16 -3.79 116.46
CA GLU A 18 -40.75 -4.49 117.67
C GLU A 18 -41.77 -4.27 118.79
N THR A 19 -41.85 -5.18 119.76
CA THR A 19 -42.79 -5.08 120.88
C THR A 19 -42.50 -3.91 121.82
N SER A 20 -41.28 -3.36 121.77
CA SER A 20 -40.85 -2.16 122.52
C SER A 20 -41.11 -0.84 121.80
N ASP A 21 -41.57 -0.86 120.55
CA ASP A 21 -41.78 0.35 119.77
C ASP A 21 -43.04 1.11 120.23
N PRO A 22 -42.95 2.45 120.44
CA PRO A 22 -44.13 3.24 120.74
C PRO A 22 -45.04 3.37 119.51
N VAL A 23 -46.36 3.26 119.71
CA VAL A 23 -47.36 3.42 118.65
C VAL A 23 -47.50 4.91 118.30
N LEU A 24 -46.58 5.38 117.47
CA LEU A 24 -46.54 6.76 116.99
C LEU A 24 -46.95 6.83 115.52
N GLY A 25 -48.00 7.62 115.26
CA GLY A 25 -48.43 7.98 113.91
C GLY A 25 -47.72 9.22 113.38
N GLY A 26 -48.24 9.80 112.29
CA GLY A 26 -47.62 10.94 111.61
C GLY A 26 -46.57 10.52 110.56
N ALA A 27 -46.05 11.50 109.81
CA ALA A 27 -45.17 11.26 108.66
C ALA A 27 -43.91 10.45 109.01
N ASP A 28 -43.39 10.63 110.22
CA ASP A 28 -42.18 9.98 110.75
C ASP A 28 -42.43 9.05 111.94
N GLY A 29 -43.70 8.70 112.17
CA GLY A 29 -44.08 7.74 113.21
C GLY A 29 -43.57 6.33 112.92
N ILE A 30 -43.14 5.61 113.96
CA ILE A 30 -42.57 4.24 113.85
C ILE A 30 -43.57 3.28 113.20
N SER A 31 -44.86 3.40 113.52
CA SER A 31 -45.94 2.59 112.95
C SER A 31 -46.07 2.74 111.42
N ASN A 32 -45.69 3.89 110.86
CA ASN A 32 -45.79 4.19 109.43
C ASN A 32 -44.49 3.86 108.66
N ARG A 33 -43.43 3.44 109.34
CA ARG A 33 -42.12 3.18 108.72
C ARG A 33 -42.16 2.01 107.72
N ALA A 34 -42.66 0.85 108.15
CA ALA A 34 -42.74 -0.34 107.30
C ALA A 34 -43.68 -0.16 106.09
N PRO A 35 -44.91 0.39 106.26
CA PRO A 35 -45.78 0.73 105.13
C PRO A 35 -45.15 1.72 104.15
N ARG A 36 -44.46 2.77 104.64
CA ARG A 36 -43.75 3.73 103.80
C ARG A 36 -42.64 3.07 102.98
N GLN A 37 -41.86 2.17 103.58
CA GLN A 37 -40.79 1.47 102.87
C GLN A 37 -41.32 0.51 101.79
N LEU A 38 -42.42 -0.19 102.06
CA LEU A 38 -43.10 -1.01 101.06
C LEU A 38 -43.66 -0.18 99.91
N ALA A 39 -44.27 0.97 100.22
CA ALA A 39 -44.78 1.89 99.22
C ALA A 39 -43.65 2.43 98.33
N ASN A 40 -42.50 2.79 98.92
CA ASN A 40 -41.30 3.23 98.18
C ASN A 40 -40.79 2.16 97.20
N ARG A 41 -40.66 0.90 97.66
CA ARG A 41 -40.24 -0.22 96.79
C ARG A 41 -41.24 -0.48 95.67
N THR A 42 -42.53 -0.40 95.96
CA THR A 42 -43.60 -0.59 94.96
C THR A 42 -43.54 0.50 93.90
N LYS A 43 -43.35 1.77 94.31
CA LYS A 43 -43.16 2.90 93.40
C LYS A 43 -41.89 2.74 92.54
N TRP A 44 -40.79 2.30 93.13
CA TRP A 44 -39.55 1.99 92.40
C TRP A 44 -39.75 0.87 91.37
N LEU A 45 -40.39 -0.24 91.74
CA LEU A 45 -40.67 -1.36 90.84
C LEU A 45 -41.60 -0.94 89.69
N LYS A 46 -42.63 -0.15 90.01
CA LYS A 46 -43.53 0.42 89.00
C LYS A 46 -42.74 1.24 87.99
N LYS A 47 -41.91 2.18 88.45
CA LYS A 47 -41.07 2.98 87.55
C LYS A 47 -40.10 2.12 86.74
N LYS A 48 -39.45 1.12 87.35
CA LYS A 48 -38.57 0.20 86.60
C LYS A 48 -39.31 -0.59 85.53
N THR A 49 -40.54 -0.99 85.80
CA THR A 49 -41.40 -1.68 84.83
C THR A 49 -41.81 -0.74 83.70
N GLU A 50 -42.15 0.51 84.00
CA GLU A 50 -42.45 1.54 83.01
C GLU A 50 -41.23 1.88 82.14
N GLU A 51 -40.05 2.03 82.73
CA GLU A 51 -38.79 2.24 82.02
C GLU A 51 -38.46 1.06 81.09
N ALA A 52 -38.63 -0.18 81.55
CA ALA A 52 -38.43 -1.37 80.72
C ALA A 52 -39.44 -1.44 79.56
N ALA A 53 -40.71 -1.11 79.82
CA ALA A 53 -41.74 -1.06 78.79
C ALA A 53 -41.44 0.04 77.74
N GLN A 54 -40.96 1.21 78.17
CA GLN A 54 -40.53 2.28 77.29
C GLN A 54 -39.33 1.86 76.44
N SER A 55 -38.29 1.26 77.05
CA SER A 55 -37.12 0.77 76.33
C SER A 55 -37.48 -0.30 75.30
N LEU A 56 -38.39 -1.21 75.63
CA LEU A 56 -38.90 -2.20 74.68
C LEU A 56 -39.68 -1.55 73.53
N ALA A 57 -40.54 -0.57 73.83
CA ALA A 57 -41.28 0.16 72.82
C ALA A 57 -40.36 0.94 71.86
N GLU A 58 -39.29 1.54 72.38
CA GLU A 58 -38.25 2.20 71.58
C GLU A 58 -37.49 1.22 70.69
N HIS A 59 -37.09 0.07 71.24
CA HIS A 59 -36.43 -0.99 70.47
C HIS A 59 -37.32 -1.57 69.36
N VAL A 60 -38.61 -1.81 69.63
CA VAL A 60 -39.55 -2.26 68.59
C VAL A 60 -39.71 -1.21 67.50
N ARG A 61 -39.79 0.07 67.87
CA ARG A 61 -39.87 1.17 66.90
C ARG A 61 -38.62 1.26 66.02
N SER A 62 -37.42 1.01 66.54
CA SER A 62 -36.18 1.02 65.74
C SER A 62 -36.12 -0.14 64.74
N ARG A 63 -36.79 -1.26 65.03
CA ARG A 63 -36.89 -2.44 64.15
C ARG A 63 -38.06 -2.37 63.15
N ASN A 64 -39.03 -1.50 63.38
CA ASN A 64 -40.18 -1.30 62.50
C ASN A 64 -39.88 -0.22 61.43
N HIS A 65 -38.80 -0.42 60.67
CA HIS A 65 -38.48 0.42 59.52
C HIS A 65 -39.03 -0.24 58.24
N PRO A 66 -39.53 0.55 57.28
CA PRO A 66 -39.92 0.00 55.98
C PRO A 66 -38.73 -0.61 55.25
N ASP A 67 -39.02 -1.42 54.24
CA ASP A 67 -38.00 -1.90 53.32
C ASP A 67 -37.34 -0.72 52.58
N ALA A 68 -36.05 -0.86 52.29
CA ALA A 68 -35.33 0.15 51.51
C ALA A 68 -35.84 0.16 50.07
N THR A 69 -35.87 1.36 49.48
CA THR A 69 -36.16 1.55 48.06
C THR A 69 -35.01 2.32 47.41
N LEU A 70 -35.09 2.53 46.10
CA LEU A 70 -34.10 3.36 45.37
C LEU A 70 -34.08 4.83 45.85
N THR A 71 -35.16 5.29 46.49
CA THR A 71 -35.34 6.70 46.88
C THR A 71 -35.51 6.92 48.39
N ALA A 72 -35.79 5.86 49.15
CA ALA A 72 -36.00 5.91 50.59
C ALA A 72 -35.15 4.88 51.33
N LYS A 73 -34.58 5.29 52.47
CA LYS A 73 -33.77 4.41 53.33
C LYS A 73 -34.70 3.41 54.06
N GLY A 74 -34.21 2.20 54.27
CA GLY A 74 -34.95 1.12 54.93
C GLY A 74 -34.08 -0.12 55.17
N PHE A 75 -34.71 -1.25 55.54
CA PHE A 75 -34.02 -2.54 55.63
C PHE A 75 -34.04 -3.29 54.28
N THR A 76 -33.02 -4.11 54.02
CA THR A 76 -32.97 -4.92 52.79
C THR A 76 -32.44 -6.31 53.12
N GLN A 77 -33.00 -7.33 52.48
CA GLN A 77 -32.47 -8.68 52.56
C GLN A 77 -31.36 -8.90 51.52
N LEU A 78 -30.38 -9.72 51.87
CA LEU A 78 -29.22 -9.99 51.02
C LEU A 78 -29.41 -11.28 50.22
N SER A 79 -29.06 -11.25 48.94
CA SER A 79 -29.08 -12.43 48.07
C SER A 79 -27.69 -12.71 47.47
N SER A 80 -27.36 -14.00 47.36
CA SER A 80 -26.15 -14.48 46.69
C SER A 80 -26.42 -15.02 45.27
N ALA A 81 -27.65 -14.89 44.75
CA ALA A 81 -27.97 -15.27 43.38
C ALA A 81 -27.36 -14.28 42.37
N THR A 82 -26.80 -14.78 41.27
CA THR A 82 -26.16 -13.97 40.20
C THR A 82 -27.10 -13.60 39.07
N ASN A 83 -28.33 -14.12 39.10
CA ASN A 83 -29.38 -13.93 38.09
C ASN A 83 -30.72 -13.51 38.71
N SER A 84 -30.68 -12.96 39.94
CA SER A 84 -31.88 -12.48 40.62
C SER A 84 -32.50 -11.32 39.85
N THR A 85 -33.81 -11.40 39.58
CA THR A 85 -34.61 -10.29 39.04
C THR A 85 -35.33 -9.50 40.14
N SER A 86 -35.10 -9.84 41.42
CA SER A 86 -35.74 -9.14 42.54
C SER A 86 -35.19 -7.72 42.69
N GLU A 87 -36.10 -6.75 42.78
CA GLU A 87 -35.77 -5.34 43.08
C GLU A 87 -35.75 -5.04 44.60
N THR A 88 -36.17 -6.00 45.44
CA THR A 88 -36.24 -5.84 46.91
C THR A 88 -35.07 -6.49 47.66
N LEU A 89 -34.15 -7.14 46.95
CA LEU A 89 -32.99 -7.83 47.51
C LEU A 89 -31.71 -7.14 47.07
N ALA A 90 -30.79 -6.91 48.01
CA ALA A 90 -29.46 -6.39 47.70
C ALA A 90 -28.50 -7.54 47.37
N ALA A 91 -27.64 -7.33 46.37
CA ALA A 91 -26.62 -8.29 46.00
C ALA A 91 -25.50 -8.34 47.06
N THR A 92 -25.09 -9.55 47.44
CA THR A 92 -23.90 -9.76 48.29
C THR A 92 -22.60 -9.62 47.49
N PRO A 93 -21.45 -9.34 48.16
CA PRO A 93 -20.14 -9.42 47.52
C PRO A 93 -19.86 -10.76 46.85
N LYS A 94 -20.43 -11.86 47.38
CA LYS A 94 -20.35 -13.20 46.77
C LYS A 94 -21.03 -13.26 45.40
N ALA A 95 -22.25 -12.73 45.27
CA ALA A 95 -22.94 -12.65 43.99
C ALA A 95 -22.17 -11.79 42.98
N VAL A 96 -21.69 -10.62 43.40
CA VAL A 96 -20.92 -9.71 42.54
C VAL A 96 -19.64 -10.38 42.06
N LYS A 97 -18.90 -11.04 42.96
CA LYS A 97 -17.68 -11.76 42.59
C LYS A 97 -17.95 -12.92 41.64
N ALA A 98 -18.99 -13.71 41.90
CA ALA A 98 -19.35 -14.82 41.03
C ALA A 98 -19.79 -14.36 39.62
N ALA A 99 -20.55 -13.26 39.53
CA ALA A 99 -20.91 -12.66 38.25
C ALA A 99 -19.67 -12.11 37.50
N TYR A 100 -18.75 -11.47 38.23
CA TYR A 100 -17.48 -11.00 37.68
C TYR A 100 -16.61 -12.16 37.16
N ASP A 101 -16.43 -13.22 37.95
CA ASP A 101 -15.64 -14.39 37.55
C ASP A 101 -16.26 -15.10 36.34
N LEU A 102 -17.60 -15.19 36.28
CA LEU A 102 -18.30 -15.72 35.12
C LEU A 102 -18.05 -14.83 33.88
N ALA A 103 -18.16 -13.50 34.02
CA ALA A 103 -17.89 -12.58 32.93
C ALA A 103 -16.43 -12.64 32.46
N ALA A 104 -15.49 -12.69 33.40
CA ALA A 104 -14.06 -12.81 33.13
C ALA A 104 -13.69 -14.15 32.47
N GLY A 105 -14.33 -15.25 32.88
CA GLY A 105 -14.15 -16.57 32.26
C GLY A 105 -14.87 -16.73 30.92
N LYS A 106 -15.90 -15.91 30.64
CA LYS A 106 -16.64 -15.90 29.38
C LYS A 106 -16.07 -14.93 28.35
N ALA A 107 -15.33 -13.91 28.77
CA ALA A 107 -14.52 -13.10 27.90
C ALA A 107 -13.36 -13.97 27.40
N PRO A 108 -13.38 -14.45 26.15
CA PRO A 108 -12.28 -15.26 25.66
C PRO A 108 -11.06 -14.35 25.62
N VAL A 109 -9.94 -14.78 26.21
CA VAL A 109 -8.64 -14.08 26.06
C VAL A 109 -8.29 -13.92 24.57
N SER A 110 -8.89 -14.75 23.71
CA SER A 110 -8.96 -14.59 22.26
C SER A 110 -10.33 -15.02 21.75
N HIS A 111 -11.05 -14.12 21.07
CA HIS A 111 -12.23 -14.46 20.29
C HIS A 111 -11.95 -14.20 18.80
N THR A 112 -12.61 -14.97 17.94
CA THR A 112 -12.48 -14.85 16.49
C THR A 112 -13.83 -14.51 15.88
N HIS A 113 -13.86 -13.54 14.98
CA HIS A 113 -15.01 -13.30 14.11
C HIS A 113 -14.81 -14.03 12.78
N PRO A 114 -15.81 -14.74 12.26
CA PRO A 114 -15.86 -15.08 10.85
C PRO A 114 -15.71 -13.80 10.03
N TRP A 115 -14.92 -13.84 8.96
CA TRP A 115 -14.71 -12.67 8.10
C TRP A 115 -16.03 -12.08 7.58
N SER A 116 -17.04 -12.93 7.33
CA SER A 116 -18.38 -12.53 6.91
C SER A 116 -19.15 -11.66 7.91
N GLN A 117 -18.77 -11.65 9.18
CA GLN A 117 -19.38 -10.82 10.22
C GLN A 117 -18.68 -9.47 10.40
N ILE A 118 -17.55 -9.25 9.73
CA ILE A 118 -16.78 -8.01 9.81
C ILE A 118 -17.33 -7.05 8.75
N THR A 119 -18.11 -6.06 9.19
CA THR A 119 -18.66 -5.00 8.32
C THR A 119 -17.83 -3.72 8.41
N GLY A 120 -17.80 -2.93 7.34
CA GLY A 120 -17.15 -1.62 7.35
C GLY A 120 -15.63 -1.65 7.11
N VAL A 121 -15.09 -2.75 6.59
CA VAL A 121 -13.70 -2.78 6.11
C VAL A 121 -13.61 -1.92 4.84
N PRO A 122 -12.82 -0.83 4.84
CA PRO A 122 -12.72 0.05 3.68
C PRO A 122 -12.03 -0.64 2.51
N ALA A 123 -12.35 -0.19 1.29
CA ALA A 123 -11.56 -0.54 0.12
C ALA A 123 -10.15 0.07 0.25
N ALA A 124 -9.12 -0.65 -0.21
CA ALA A 124 -7.78 -0.09 -0.23
C ALA A 124 -7.68 1.01 -1.30
N SER A 125 -6.77 1.96 -1.08
CA SER A 125 -6.41 3.01 -2.03
C SER A 125 -4.90 3.24 -1.99
N LEU A 126 -4.40 4.15 -2.84
CA LEU A 126 -2.99 4.56 -2.81
C LEU A 126 -2.58 5.25 -1.50
N THR A 127 -3.55 5.70 -0.69
CA THR A 127 -3.31 6.44 0.56
C THR A 127 -3.89 5.76 1.81
N ALA A 128 -4.71 4.73 1.65
CA ALA A 128 -5.37 4.03 2.76
C ALA A 128 -5.32 2.51 2.58
N LYS A 129 -5.06 1.81 3.69
CA LYS A 129 -5.12 0.34 3.73
C LYS A 129 -6.57 -0.13 3.73
N GLY A 130 -6.84 -1.27 3.09
CA GLY A 130 -8.18 -1.85 3.00
C GLY A 130 -8.19 -3.19 2.26
N THR A 131 -9.37 -3.64 1.84
CA THR A 131 -9.55 -4.85 1.02
C THR A 131 -9.55 -4.52 -0.47
N VAL A 132 -9.05 -5.46 -1.30
CA VAL A 132 -8.97 -5.33 -2.76
C VAL A 132 -9.53 -6.58 -3.41
N GLN A 133 -10.25 -6.43 -4.52
CA GLN A 133 -10.68 -7.56 -5.35
C GLN A 133 -9.56 -7.96 -6.32
N LEU A 134 -9.33 -9.27 -6.49
CA LEU A 134 -8.28 -9.77 -7.38
C LEU A 134 -8.83 -10.00 -8.79
N SER A 135 -8.06 -9.57 -9.80
CA SER A 135 -8.43 -9.69 -11.21
C SER A 135 -7.39 -10.45 -12.03
N SER A 136 -7.87 -11.30 -12.95
CA SER A 136 -7.03 -12.06 -13.87
C SER A 136 -7.08 -11.53 -15.31
N ALA A 137 -7.74 -10.40 -15.55
CA ALA A 137 -7.77 -9.75 -16.85
C ALA A 137 -6.42 -9.12 -17.19
N THR A 138 -6.01 -9.16 -18.47
CA THR A 138 -4.76 -8.58 -18.97
C THR A 138 -4.90 -7.18 -19.56
N ASP A 139 -6.14 -6.70 -19.65
CA ASP A 139 -6.55 -5.44 -20.28
C ASP A 139 -7.35 -4.53 -19.32
N SER A 140 -7.51 -4.95 -18.05
CA SER A 140 -8.26 -4.18 -17.05
C SER A 140 -7.65 -2.80 -16.84
N GLN A 141 -8.52 -1.78 -16.81
CA GLN A 141 -8.20 -0.39 -16.47
C GLN A 141 -8.64 -0.04 -15.04
N SER A 142 -9.08 -1.03 -14.25
CA SER A 142 -9.55 -0.79 -12.89
C SER A 142 -8.41 -0.37 -11.96
N GLU A 143 -8.61 0.72 -11.22
CA GLU A 143 -7.70 1.16 -10.14
C GLU A 143 -8.08 0.57 -8.77
N THR A 144 -9.17 -0.19 -8.68
CA THR A 144 -9.69 -0.76 -7.43
C THR A 144 -9.48 -2.27 -7.32
N GLU A 145 -8.93 -2.90 -8.36
CA GLU A 145 -8.59 -4.32 -8.42
C GLU A 145 -7.08 -4.52 -8.42
N ALA A 146 -6.61 -5.61 -7.82
CA ALA A 146 -5.20 -6.00 -7.91
C ALA A 146 -5.01 -7.11 -8.95
N ALA A 147 -4.01 -6.94 -9.81
CA ALA A 147 -3.65 -7.94 -10.80
C ALA A 147 -3.11 -9.21 -10.11
N THR A 148 -3.65 -10.36 -10.50
CA THR A 148 -3.13 -11.66 -10.07
C THR A 148 -1.82 -12.00 -10.79
N PRO A 149 -0.98 -12.89 -10.22
CA PRO A 149 0.19 -13.44 -10.92
C PRO A 149 -0.16 -14.05 -12.29
N LYS A 150 -1.37 -14.60 -12.44
CA LYS A 150 -1.88 -15.12 -13.71
C LYS A 150 -2.01 -14.03 -14.77
N ALA A 151 -2.62 -12.89 -14.44
CA ALA A 151 -2.72 -11.74 -15.35
C ALA A 151 -1.33 -11.22 -15.74
N VAL A 152 -0.44 -11.04 -14.76
CA VAL A 152 0.91 -10.53 -14.98
C VAL A 152 1.70 -11.47 -15.90
N LYS A 153 1.64 -12.79 -15.66
CA LYS A 153 2.30 -13.78 -16.51
C LYS A 153 1.73 -13.77 -17.93
N ALA A 154 0.40 -13.71 -18.09
CA ALA A 154 -0.22 -13.68 -19.41
C ALA A 154 0.15 -12.42 -20.20
N ALA A 155 0.21 -11.26 -19.55
CA ALA A 155 0.67 -10.01 -20.17
C ALA A 155 2.16 -10.10 -20.55
N TYR A 156 3.00 -10.68 -19.69
CA TYR A 156 4.42 -10.91 -19.98
C TYR A 156 4.63 -11.85 -21.17
N ASP A 157 3.95 -13.00 -21.18
CA ASP A 157 4.04 -13.97 -22.27
C ASP A 157 3.56 -13.36 -23.60
N LEU A 158 2.48 -12.56 -23.56
CA LEU A 158 1.99 -11.82 -24.71
C LEU A 158 3.04 -10.82 -25.23
N ALA A 159 3.67 -10.06 -24.34
CA ALA A 159 4.73 -9.13 -24.71
C ALA A 159 5.95 -9.84 -25.31
N ALA A 160 6.39 -10.95 -24.69
CA ALA A 160 7.48 -11.77 -25.18
C ALA A 160 7.18 -12.40 -26.56
N GLY A 161 5.94 -12.80 -26.81
CA GLY A 161 5.51 -13.38 -28.09
C GLY A 161 5.36 -12.37 -29.23
N LYS A 162 5.30 -11.06 -28.95
CA LYS A 162 5.10 -10.02 -29.97
C LYS A 162 6.38 -9.58 -30.68
N ALA A 163 7.55 -9.91 -30.16
CA ALA A 163 8.84 -9.61 -30.78
C ALA A 163 9.59 -10.92 -31.09
N PRO A 164 9.37 -11.54 -32.27
CA PRO A 164 10.28 -12.59 -32.70
C PRO A 164 11.67 -11.97 -32.87
N VAL A 165 12.69 -12.62 -32.29
CA VAL A 165 14.10 -12.18 -32.31
C VAL A 165 14.62 -11.97 -33.75
N SER A 166 13.97 -12.60 -34.73
CA SER A 166 14.13 -12.35 -36.15
C SER A 166 12.75 -12.18 -36.80
N HIS A 167 12.58 -11.08 -37.54
CA HIS A 167 11.42 -10.86 -38.40
C HIS A 167 11.89 -10.33 -39.76
N THR A 168 11.04 -10.50 -40.76
CA THR A 168 11.28 -9.99 -42.11
C THR A 168 10.26 -8.90 -42.44
N HIS A 169 10.70 -7.80 -43.02
CA HIS A 169 9.81 -6.83 -43.65
C HIS A 169 9.71 -7.13 -45.15
N PRO A 170 8.51 -7.10 -45.74
CA PRO A 170 8.38 -6.96 -47.18
C PRO A 170 9.13 -5.70 -47.61
N TRP A 171 9.98 -5.80 -48.64
CA TRP A 171 10.77 -4.68 -49.14
C TRP A 171 9.89 -3.46 -49.48
N SER A 172 8.65 -3.68 -49.95
CA SER A 172 7.66 -2.64 -50.25
C SER A 172 7.21 -1.81 -49.05
N GLN A 173 7.41 -2.29 -47.82
CA GLN A 173 7.04 -1.59 -46.59
C GLN A 173 8.20 -0.82 -45.97
N ILE A 174 9.41 -0.95 -46.52
CA ILE A 174 10.60 -0.25 -46.05
C ILE A 174 10.64 1.12 -46.75
N THR A 175 10.35 2.18 -46.00
CA THR A 175 10.41 3.56 -46.50
C THR A 175 11.65 4.27 -45.95
N GLY A 176 12.15 5.28 -46.67
CA GLY A 176 13.28 6.09 -46.21
C GLY A 176 14.68 5.48 -46.40
N VAL A 177 14.82 4.44 -47.24
CA VAL A 177 16.16 3.99 -47.66
C VAL A 177 16.73 5.03 -48.63
N PRO A 178 17.85 5.71 -48.31
CA PRO A 178 18.41 6.73 -49.17
C PRO A 178 18.96 6.13 -50.46
N ALA A 179 19.09 6.95 -51.50
CA ALA A 179 19.90 6.59 -52.66
C ALA A 179 21.37 6.42 -52.23
N ALA A 180 22.07 5.42 -52.77
CA ALA A 180 23.49 5.27 -52.47
C ALA A 180 24.30 6.42 -53.08
N SER A 181 25.42 6.76 -52.45
CA SER A 181 26.41 7.71 -52.95
C SER A 181 27.82 7.14 -52.74
N LEU A 182 28.84 7.87 -53.19
CA LEU A 182 30.25 7.52 -52.93
C LEU A 182 30.60 7.51 -51.44
N THR A 183 29.77 8.12 -50.59
CA THR A 183 30.03 8.29 -49.14
C THR A 183 28.93 7.71 -48.25
N ALA A 184 27.80 7.29 -48.80
CA ALA A 184 26.67 6.76 -48.05
C ALA A 184 26.08 5.50 -48.71
N LYS A 185 25.78 4.49 -47.89
CA LYS A 185 25.09 3.27 -48.33
C LYS A 185 23.62 3.57 -48.62
N GLY A 186 23.05 2.92 -49.63
CA GLY A 186 21.67 3.12 -50.04
C GLY A 186 21.25 2.19 -51.18
N THR A 187 20.08 2.44 -51.77
CA THR A 187 19.61 1.74 -52.97
C THR A 187 20.15 2.38 -54.24
N VAL A 188 20.45 1.57 -55.26
CA VAL A 188 20.91 2.03 -56.57
C VAL A 188 20.00 1.44 -57.65
N GLN A 189 19.62 2.27 -58.61
CA GLN A 189 18.92 1.81 -59.82
C GLN A 189 19.95 1.48 -60.91
N LEU A 190 19.74 0.38 -61.62
CA LEU A 190 20.67 -0.08 -62.66
C LEU A 190 20.33 0.52 -64.02
N SER A 191 21.34 0.93 -64.80
CA SER A 191 21.18 1.34 -66.20
C SER A 191 22.06 0.51 -67.13
N SER A 192 21.55 0.22 -68.34
CA SER A 192 22.28 -0.49 -69.40
C SER A 192 22.74 0.43 -70.54
N ASP A 193 22.69 1.74 -70.34
CA ASP A 193 23.12 2.73 -71.34
C ASP A 193 24.65 2.84 -71.36
N THR A 194 25.25 2.90 -72.56
CA THR A 194 26.70 3.01 -72.73
C THR A 194 27.22 4.45 -72.74
N ASN A 195 26.33 5.42 -72.59
CA ASN A 195 26.61 6.86 -72.62
C ASN A 195 25.97 7.62 -71.45
N SER A 196 25.54 6.92 -70.39
CA SER A 196 24.98 7.56 -69.20
C SER A 196 26.03 8.42 -68.49
N THR A 197 25.64 9.63 -68.10
CA THR A 197 26.41 10.53 -67.23
C THR A 197 25.88 10.56 -65.79
N SER A 198 24.91 9.70 -65.45
CA SER A 198 24.32 9.66 -64.12
C SER A 198 25.30 9.16 -63.06
N GLU A 199 25.42 9.90 -61.96
CA GLU A 199 26.21 9.50 -60.78
C GLU A 199 25.40 8.68 -59.76
N THR A 200 24.09 8.50 -59.99
CA THR A 200 23.18 7.78 -59.07
C THR A 200 22.71 6.43 -59.61
N LEU A 201 23.03 6.11 -60.87
CA LEU A 201 22.72 4.83 -61.50
C LEU A 201 24.00 3.98 -61.62
N ALA A 202 23.91 2.69 -61.30
CA ALA A 202 25.02 1.77 -61.56
C ALA A 202 24.91 1.14 -62.96
N ALA A 203 26.02 1.08 -63.67
CA ALA A 203 26.10 0.42 -64.96
C ALA A 203 25.92 -1.10 -64.81
N THR A 204 25.07 -1.70 -65.63
CA THR A 204 24.94 -3.16 -65.69
C THR A 204 26.17 -3.79 -66.36
N PRO A 205 26.43 -5.08 -66.11
CA PRO A 205 27.43 -5.84 -66.88
C PRO A 205 27.22 -5.74 -68.39
N LYS A 206 25.96 -5.60 -68.85
CA LYS A 206 25.61 -5.39 -70.26
C LYS A 206 26.16 -4.06 -70.79
N ALA A 207 25.98 -2.96 -70.07
CA ALA A 207 26.53 -1.66 -70.45
C ALA A 207 28.06 -1.68 -70.48
N VAL A 208 28.69 -2.24 -69.44
CA VAL A 208 30.15 -2.31 -69.34
C VAL A 208 30.72 -3.15 -70.48
N LYS A 209 30.12 -4.31 -70.77
CA LYS A 209 30.55 -5.16 -71.88
C LYS A 209 30.37 -4.46 -73.23
N ALA A 210 29.24 -3.80 -73.47
CA ALA A 210 29.00 -3.09 -74.72
C ALA A 210 29.98 -1.93 -74.93
N ALA A 211 30.30 -1.16 -73.89
CA ALA A 211 31.31 -0.11 -73.93
C ALA A 211 32.72 -0.67 -74.16
N TYR A 212 33.07 -1.78 -73.51
CA TYR A 212 34.34 -2.48 -73.69
C TYR A 212 34.50 -3.02 -75.12
N ASP A 213 33.48 -3.72 -75.63
CA ASP A 213 33.48 -4.26 -77.00
C ASP A 213 33.60 -3.13 -78.04
N LEU A 214 32.91 -2.00 -77.81
CA LEU A 214 33.02 -0.80 -78.65
C LEU A 214 34.44 -0.22 -78.62
N ALA A 215 35.06 -0.10 -77.44
CA ALA A 215 36.43 0.41 -77.30
C ALA A 215 37.45 -0.53 -77.96
N ALA A 216 37.32 -1.85 -77.75
CA ALA A 216 38.16 -2.87 -78.37
C ALA A 216 38.04 -2.84 -79.91
N GLY A 217 36.84 -2.58 -80.45
CA GLY A 217 36.62 -2.45 -81.89
C GLY A 217 37.17 -1.15 -82.51
N LYS A 218 37.49 -0.13 -81.71
CA LYS A 218 38.02 1.17 -82.17
C LYS A 218 39.55 1.28 -82.10
N ALA A 219 40.24 0.35 -81.44
CA ALA A 219 41.69 0.29 -81.41
C ALA A 219 42.19 -0.88 -82.27
N PRO A 220 42.60 -0.67 -83.55
CA PRO A 220 43.27 -1.72 -84.29
C PRO A 220 44.63 -2.00 -83.65
N VAL A 221 44.93 -3.27 -83.41
CA VAL A 221 46.22 -3.76 -82.85
C VAL A 221 47.42 -3.34 -83.73
N SER A 222 47.16 -2.97 -84.98
CA SER A 222 48.06 -2.27 -85.89
C SER A 222 47.25 -1.23 -86.66
N HIS A 223 47.41 0.05 -86.33
CA HIS A 223 46.94 1.14 -87.18
C HIS A 223 48.12 1.64 -88.01
N THR A 224 47.90 1.83 -89.31
CA THR A 224 48.90 2.40 -90.22
C THR A 224 48.31 3.65 -90.84
N HIS A 225 49.04 4.76 -90.77
CA HIS A 225 48.69 5.95 -91.54
C HIS A 225 49.39 5.87 -92.91
N PRO A 226 48.68 6.07 -94.03
CA PRO A 226 49.33 6.39 -95.29
C PRO A 226 50.26 7.58 -95.06
N TRP A 227 51.49 7.52 -95.58
CA TRP A 227 52.47 8.60 -95.39
C TRP A 227 51.90 9.97 -95.74
N SER A 228 51.04 10.05 -96.76
CA SER A 228 50.34 11.27 -97.20
C SER A 228 49.38 11.88 -96.16
N GLN A 229 48.96 11.13 -95.16
CA GLN A 229 48.07 11.60 -94.08
C GLN A 229 48.82 11.97 -92.81
N ILE A 230 50.15 11.79 -92.78
CA ILE A 230 51.00 12.17 -91.67
C ILE A 230 51.41 13.64 -91.86
N THR A 231 50.80 14.54 -91.09
CA THR A 231 51.17 15.96 -91.09
C THR A 231 52.19 16.26 -89.99
N GLY A 232 53.05 17.25 -90.20
CA GLY A 232 54.04 17.69 -89.18
C GLY A 232 55.34 16.89 -89.11
N VAL A 233 55.68 16.09 -90.13
CA VAL A 233 57.01 15.45 -90.21
C VAL A 233 58.07 16.51 -90.58
N PRO A 234 59.10 16.75 -89.76
CA PRO A 234 60.11 17.74 -90.05
C PRO A 234 61.00 17.33 -91.24
N ALA A 235 61.54 18.32 -91.94
CA ALA A 235 62.61 18.11 -92.91
C ALA A 235 63.89 17.66 -92.18
N ALA A 236 64.64 16.72 -92.77
CA ALA A 236 65.91 16.30 -92.20
C ALA A 236 66.92 17.45 -92.21
N SER A 237 67.72 17.55 -91.15
CA SER A 237 68.87 18.46 -91.06
C SER A 237 70.09 17.69 -90.56
N LEU A 238 71.26 18.34 -90.53
CA LEU A 238 72.48 17.76 -89.97
C LEU A 238 72.35 17.35 -88.49
N THR A 239 71.35 17.87 -87.77
CA THR A 239 71.15 17.64 -86.34
C THR A 239 69.82 16.98 -85.98
N ALA A 240 68.88 16.83 -86.94
CA ALA A 240 67.57 16.23 -86.71
C ALA A 240 67.17 15.26 -87.84
N LYS A 241 66.70 14.07 -87.45
CA LYS A 241 66.13 13.11 -88.40
C LYS A 241 64.80 13.64 -88.93
N GLY A 242 64.57 13.50 -90.23
CA GLY A 242 63.35 13.91 -90.90
C GLY A 242 63.25 13.28 -92.29
N THR A 243 62.36 13.81 -93.12
CA THR A 243 62.33 13.45 -94.55
C THR A 243 63.26 14.34 -95.35
N VAL A 244 63.90 13.77 -96.37
CA VAL A 244 64.78 14.49 -97.29
C VAL A 244 64.33 14.22 -98.72
N GLN A 245 64.37 15.24 -99.58
CA GLN A 245 64.14 15.07 -101.02
C GLN A 245 65.44 14.60 -101.69
N LEU A 246 65.33 13.76 -102.72
CA LEU A 246 66.49 13.26 -103.46
C LEU A 246 66.71 14.09 -104.74
N SER A 247 67.96 14.52 -104.98
CA SER A 247 68.32 15.38 -106.11
C SER A 247 69.42 14.77 -106.97
N SER A 248 69.29 14.88 -108.29
CA SER A 248 70.25 14.32 -109.27
C SER A 248 71.09 15.38 -110.00
N ALA A 249 71.08 16.63 -109.53
CA ALA A 249 71.90 17.71 -110.06
C ALA A 249 73.36 17.57 -109.61
N THR A 250 74.30 17.65 -110.55
CA THR A 250 75.75 17.49 -110.31
C THR A 250 76.42 18.72 -109.68
N ASP A 251 75.71 19.84 -109.57
CA ASP A 251 76.19 21.15 -109.09
C ASP A 251 75.38 21.71 -107.91
N SER A 252 74.52 20.91 -107.28
CA SER A 252 73.66 21.38 -106.19
C SER A 252 74.47 21.83 -104.96
N GLN A 253 74.11 22.99 -104.42
CA GLN A 253 74.59 23.53 -103.13
C GLN A 253 73.54 23.39 -102.02
N SER A 254 72.49 22.57 -102.22
CA SER A 254 71.41 22.41 -101.25
C SER A 254 71.85 21.62 -100.02
N GLU A 255 71.56 22.15 -98.83
CA GLU A 255 71.74 21.44 -97.55
C GLU A 255 70.49 20.65 -97.12
N THR A 256 69.40 20.72 -97.90
CA THR A 256 68.10 20.10 -97.57
C THR A 256 67.70 18.96 -98.50
N GLU A 257 68.53 18.68 -99.53
CA GLU A 257 68.34 17.58 -100.47
C GLU A 257 69.51 16.60 -100.37
N ALA A 258 69.24 15.30 -100.52
CA ALA A 258 70.28 14.28 -100.59
C ALA A 258 70.61 13.95 -102.05
N ALA A 259 71.91 13.99 -102.40
CA ALA A 259 72.38 13.68 -103.74
C ALA A 259 72.14 12.20 -104.10
N THR A 260 71.63 11.93 -105.30
CA THR A 260 71.51 10.56 -105.82
C THR A 260 72.88 10.06 -106.33
N PRO A 261 73.09 8.74 -106.43
CA PRO A 261 74.33 8.18 -106.97
C PRO A 261 74.69 8.66 -108.39
N LYS A 262 73.71 9.18 -109.14
CA LYS A 262 73.93 9.76 -110.47
C LYS A 262 74.55 11.15 -110.41
N ALA A 263 74.31 11.92 -109.35
CA ALA A 263 74.85 13.27 -109.16
C ALA A 263 76.30 13.28 -108.63
N VAL A 264 76.79 12.15 -108.11
CA VAL A 264 78.11 12.04 -107.42
C VAL A 264 79.16 11.34 -108.31
N LYS A 265 78.81 10.95 -109.55
CA LYS A 265 79.73 10.41 -110.56
C LYS A 265 80.27 11.51 -111.46
#